data_AF-A0A8H6L797-F1
#
_entry.id   AF-A0A8H6L797-F1
#
_cell.length_a   1.000
_cell.length_b   1.000
_cell.length_c   1.000
_cell.angle_alpha   90.00
_cell.angle_beta   90.00
_cell.angle_gamma   90.00
#
_symmetry.space_group_name_H-M   'P 1'
#
loop_
_entity.id
_entity.type
_entity.pdbx_description
1 polymer ?
#
loop_
_entity_poly.entity_id
_entity_poly.type
_entity_poly.pdbx_seq_one_letter_code
_entity_poly.pdbx_strand_id
1 'polypeptide(L)'
;MVTTADVADHARMRKVMNRAFAPWALRAQEPTVEASVSLLVERLGEQVAPSQHDDPVVETNTVDWYDYVAFDIVGDLGFGGSFQCLQSVSPHPWLALIFGSLKGMPLAAAARY
;
A
#
# COMPACT_ATOMS: atom_id res chain seq x y z
N MET A 1 -2.24 13.43 -0.46
CA MET A 1 -3.36 14.26 -0.98
C MET A 1 -4.05 14.88 0.22
N VAL A 2 -3.86 16.18 0.44
CA VAL A 2 -4.57 16.91 1.50
C VAL A 2 -5.89 17.35 0.88
N THR A 3 -7.02 16.88 1.41
CA THR A 3 -8.35 17.05 0.77
C THR A 3 -9.12 18.26 1.30
N THR A 4 -8.46 19.21 1.97
CA THR A 4 -9.13 20.43 2.44
C THR A 4 -9.51 21.31 1.26
N ALA A 5 -10.77 21.75 1.21
CA ALA A 5 -11.23 22.68 0.17
C ALA A 5 -10.61 24.09 0.34
N ASP A 6 -10.24 24.46 1.57
CA ASP A 6 -9.57 25.72 1.84
C ASP A 6 -8.08 25.67 1.45
N VAL A 7 -7.65 26.69 0.71
CA VAL A 7 -6.30 26.79 0.12
C VAL A 7 -5.24 27.06 1.19
N ALA A 8 -5.56 27.87 2.21
CA ALA A 8 -4.61 28.22 3.27
C ALA A 8 -4.34 27.02 4.18
N ASP A 9 -5.39 26.27 4.54
CA ASP A 9 -5.29 25.02 5.28
C ASP A 9 -4.52 23.96 4.48
N HIS A 10 -4.79 23.85 3.17
CA HIS A 10 -4.07 22.93 2.30
C HIS A 10 -2.57 23.25 2.27
N ALA A 11 -2.20 24.52 2.11
CA ALA A 11 -0.82 24.98 2.10
C ALA A 11 -0.11 24.70 3.44
N ARG A 12 -0.79 24.96 4.58
CA ARG A 12 -0.26 24.67 5.92
C ARG A 12 0.04 23.19 6.08
N MET A 13 -0.92 22.31 5.75
CA MET A 13 -0.77 20.87 5.92
C MET A 13 0.32 20.30 4.99
N ARG A 14 0.36 20.76 3.74
CA ARG A 14 1.41 20.39 2.78
C ARG A 14 2.80 20.77 3.29
N LYS A 15 2.95 21.96 3.90
CA LYS A 15 4.24 22.42 4.43
C LYS A 15 4.80 21.47 5.49
N VAL A 16 3.95 20.93 6.37
CA VAL A 16 4.36 19.96 7.39
C VAL A 16 4.80 18.64 6.73
N MET A 17 4.05 18.14 5.75
CA MET A 17 4.33 16.87 5.08
C MET A 17 5.58 16.92 4.18
N ASN A 18 5.91 18.07 3.58
CA ASN A 18 6.99 18.20 2.60
C ASN A 18 8.34 17.66 3.09
N ARG A 19 8.63 17.71 4.40
CA ARG A 19 9.90 17.21 4.95
C ARG A 19 10.05 15.70 4.75
N ALA A 20 8.96 14.94 4.84
CA ALA A 20 8.96 13.49 4.62
C ALA A 20 9.23 13.11 3.15
N PHE A 21 9.03 14.05 2.22
CA PHE A 21 9.27 13.87 0.79
C PHE A 21 10.57 14.52 0.30
N ALA A 22 11.45 14.96 1.22
CA ALA A 22 12.75 15.50 0.85
C ALA A 22 13.66 14.38 0.29
N PRO A 23 14.59 14.66 -0.65
CA PRO A 23 15.42 13.61 -1.26
C PRO A 23 16.25 12.78 -0.28
N TRP A 24 16.64 13.35 0.86
CA TRP A 24 17.33 12.61 1.92
C TRP A 24 16.38 11.69 2.70
N ALA A 25 15.14 12.13 2.91
CA ALA A 25 14.12 11.34 3.61
C ALA A 25 13.66 10.17 2.74
N LEU A 26 13.48 10.39 1.43
CA LEU A 26 13.18 9.34 0.47
C LEU A 26 14.30 8.29 0.42
N ARG A 27 15.57 8.71 0.41
CA ARG A 27 16.70 7.76 0.48
C ARG A 27 16.76 7.00 1.80
N ALA A 28 16.42 7.65 2.91
CA ALA A 28 16.34 6.96 4.21
C ALA A 28 15.25 5.89 4.27
N GLN A 29 14.26 5.93 3.37
CA GLN A 29 13.16 4.95 3.27
C GLN A 29 13.48 3.75 2.36
N GLU A 30 14.57 3.80 1.59
CA GLU A 30 14.99 2.73 0.68
C GLU A 30 15.06 1.35 1.36
N PRO A 31 15.64 1.19 2.57
CA PRO A 31 15.73 -0.13 3.20
C PRO A 31 14.36 -0.74 3.52
N THR A 32 13.36 0.09 3.83
CA THR A 32 11.99 -0.36 4.09
C THR A 32 11.37 -0.93 2.83
N VAL A 33 11.51 -0.22 1.70
CA VAL A 33 10.99 -0.69 0.41
C VAL A 33 11.71 -1.96 -0.03
N GLU A 34 13.04 -2.01 0.13
CA GLU A 34 13.85 -3.18 -0.20
C GLU A 34 13.42 -4.42 0.59
N ALA A 35 13.12 -4.27 1.89
CA ALA A 35 12.61 -5.35 2.73
C ALA A 35 11.25 -5.88 2.24
N SER A 36 10.31 -4.99 1.88
CA SER A 36 9.00 -5.40 1.34
C SER A 36 9.14 -6.12 -0.01
N VAL A 37 10.03 -5.64 -0.89
CA VAL A 37 10.28 -6.26 -2.20
C VAL A 37 10.97 -7.62 -2.04
N SER A 38 11.91 -7.73 -1.10
CA SER A 38 12.58 -9.00 -0.79
C SER A 38 11.57 -10.04 -0.29
N LEU A 39 10.65 -9.65 0.60
CA LEU A 39 9.56 -10.51 1.06
C LEU A 39 8.61 -10.90 -0.08
N LEU A 40 8.29 -9.99 -1.00
CA LEU A 40 7.49 -10.32 -2.18
C LEU A 40 8.14 -11.43 -3.01
N VAL A 41 9.45 -11.31 -3.29
CA VAL A 41 10.19 -12.33 -4.07
C VAL A 41 10.22 -13.67 -3.34
N GLU A 42 10.44 -13.66 -2.03
CA GLU A 42 10.40 -14.87 -1.20
C GLU A 42 9.04 -15.57 -1.30
N ARG A 43 7.93 -14.85 -1.08
CA ARG A 43 6.58 -15.42 -1.10
C ARG A 43 6.15 -15.89 -2.49
N LEU A 44 6.52 -15.18 -3.55
CA LEU A 44 6.31 -15.66 -4.92
C LEU A 44 7.13 -16.94 -5.19
N GLY A 45 8.37 -17.02 -4.69
CA GLY A 45 9.20 -18.22 -4.78
C GLY A 45 8.58 -19.42 -4.07
N GLU A 46 7.96 -19.22 -2.91
CA GLU A 46 7.22 -20.26 -2.19
C GLU A 46 6.02 -20.79 -2.97
N GLN A 47 5.33 -19.94 -3.75
CA GLN A 47 4.22 -20.41 -4.60
C GLN A 47 4.69 -21.36 -5.70
N VAL A 48 5.92 -21.20 -6.18
CA VAL A 48 6.51 -21.99 -7.26
C VAL A 48 7.27 -23.22 -6.73
N ALA A 49 7.50 -23.30 -5.42
CA ALA A 49 8.14 -24.46 -4.79
C ALA A 49 7.32 -25.74 -5.07
N PRO A 50 7.98 -26.91 -5.25
CA PRO A 50 7.37 -28.07 -5.89
C PRO A 50 6.11 -28.52 -5.14
N SER A 51 4.96 -28.19 -5.73
CA SER A 51 3.71 -28.86 -5.45
C SER A 51 3.92 -30.35 -5.76
N GLN A 52 3.37 -31.24 -4.93
CA GLN A 52 3.42 -32.69 -5.13
C GLN A 52 2.61 -33.16 -6.38
N HIS A 53 2.31 -32.26 -7.30
CA HIS A 53 1.53 -32.51 -8.51
C HIS A 53 2.44 -32.46 -9.74
N ASP A 54 2.18 -33.34 -10.70
CA ASP A 54 2.89 -33.48 -11.97
C ASP A 54 2.75 -32.25 -12.91
N ASP A 55 2.17 -31.14 -12.44
CA ASP A 55 1.97 -29.94 -13.24
C ASP A 55 2.91 -28.81 -12.77
N PRO A 56 3.93 -28.44 -13.58
CA PRO A 56 4.99 -27.50 -13.18
C PRO A 56 4.56 -26.02 -13.22
N VAL A 57 3.29 -25.73 -13.57
CA VAL A 57 2.81 -24.36 -13.77
C VAL A 57 1.90 -23.94 -12.63
N VAL A 58 2.28 -22.87 -11.95
CA VAL A 58 1.48 -22.24 -10.89
C VAL A 58 0.84 -20.98 -11.45
N GLU A 59 -0.48 -20.97 -11.55
CA GLU A 59 -1.23 -19.78 -11.94
C GLU A 59 -1.44 -18.86 -10.73
N THR A 60 -1.12 -17.57 -10.88
CA THR A 60 -1.35 -16.58 -9.83
C THR A 60 -1.81 -15.25 -10.41
N ASN A 61 -2.60 -14.51 -9.64
CA ASN A 61 -3.05 -13.18 -10.02
C ASN A 61 -2.02 -12.13 -9.62
N THR A 62 -1.30 -11.58 -10.61
CA THR A 62 -0.27 -10.57 -10.37
C THR A 62 -0.81 -9.27 -9.77
N VAL A 63 -2.08 -8.92 -10.02
CA VAL A 63 -2.71 -7.71 -9.45
C VAL A 63 -2.77 -7.81 -7.93
N ASP A 64 -3.13 -8.98 -7.40
CA ASP A 64 -3.23 -9.19 -5.94
C ASP A 64 -1.85 -9.04 -5.28
N TRP A 65 -0.79 -9.55 -5.90
CA TRP A 65 0.58 -9.38 -5.40
C TRP A 65 1.05 -7.93 -5.39
N TYR A 66 0.71 -7.16 -6.44
CA TYR A 66 0.99 -5.73 -6.47
C TYR A 66 0.22 -4.97 -5.39
N ASP A 67 -1.04 -5.33 -5.16
CA ASP A 67 -1.82 -4.74 -4.09
C ASP A 67 -1.18 -5.07 -2.73
N TYR A 68 -0.81 -6.31 -2.45
CA TYR A 68 -0.19 -6.71 -1.17
C TYR A 68 1.10 -5.93 -0.87
N VAL A 69 2.03 -5.86 -1.83
CA VAL A 69 3.30 -5.15 -1.63
C VAL A 69 3.08 -3.64 -1.52
N ALA A 70 2.20 -3.05 -2.33
CA ALA A 70 1.91 -1.63 -2.27
C ALA A 70 1.32 -1.23 -0.91
N PHE A 71 0.41 -2.05 -0.38
CA PHE A 71 -0.18 -1.78 0.93
C PHE A 71 0.80 -1.94 2.06
N ASP A 72 1.64 -2.98 2.06
CA ASP A 72 2.66 -3.15 3.11
C ASP A 72 3.67 -1.99 3.09
N ILE A 73 4.13 -1.55 1.91
CA ILE A 73 5.01 -0.37 1.77
C ILE A 73 4.35 0.90 2.31
N VAL A 74 3.09 1.17 1.91
CA VAL A 74 2.36 2.35 2.40
C VAL A 74 2.09 2.25 3.91
N GLY A 75 1.87 1.05 4.43
CA GLY A 75 1.76 0.73 5.85
C GLY A 75 3.02 1.12 6.63
N ASP A 76 4.14 0.56 6.23
CA ASP A 76 5.43 0.79 6.89
C ASP A 76 5.87 2.26 6.79
N LEU A 77 5.74 2.88 5.61
CA LEU A 77 6.18 4.26 5.40
C LEU A 77 5.21 5.31 5.97
N GLY A 78 3.91 5.05 5.88
CA GLY A 78 2.86 6.01 6.24
C GLY A 78 2.38 5.91 7.68
N PHE A 79 2.36 4.70 8.24
CA PHE A 79 1.78 4.41 9.55
C PHE A 79 2.77 3.78 10.54
N GLY A 80 4.00 3.47 10.10
CA GLY A 80 5.03 2.86 10.94
C GLY A 80 4.77 1.39 11.26
N GLY A 81 3.90 0.72 10.50
CA GLY A 81 3.63 -0.70 10.65
C GLY A 81 2.96 -1.29 9.40
N SER A 82 3.50 -2.41 8.94
CA SER A 82 2.98 -3.16 7.79
C SER A 82 1.64 -3.83 8.11
N PHE A 83 0.76 -3.87 7.11
CA PHE A 83 -0.52 -4.56 7.16
C PHE A 83 -0.39 -6.08 7.07
N GLN A 84 0.83 -6.59 6.88
CA GLN A 84 1.17 -8.00 6.79
C GLN A 84 0.43 -8.70 5.64
N CYS A 85 0.12 -7.99 4.56
CA CYS A 85 -0.60 -8.53 3.40
C CYS A 85 0.25 -9.58 2.68
N LEU A 86 1.56 -9.32 2.51
CA LEU A 86 2.49 -10.29 1.94
C LEU A 86 2.69 -11.50 2.86
N GLN A 87 2.68 -11.29 4.19
CA GLN A 87 2.86 -12.41 5.12
C GLN A 87 1.67 -13.36 5.15
N SER A 88 0.46 -12.82 5.03
CA SER A 88 -0.78 -13.58 5.09
C SER A 88 -1.30 -14.03 3.72
N VAL A 89 -0.69 -13.56 2.63
CA VAL A 89 -1.12 -13.76 1.24
C VAL A 89 -2.63 -13.47 1.10
N SER A 90 -3.03 -12.35 1.68
CA SER A 90 -4.44 -11.97 1.79
C SER A 90 -4.57 -10.45 1.91
N PRO A 91 -5.58 -9.85 1.25
CA PRO A 91 -5.83 -8.43 1.39
C PRO A 91 -6.29 -8.11 2.82
N HIS A 92 -5.67 -7.11 3.45
CA HIS A 92 -6.09 -6.68 4.78
C HIS A 92 -7.53 -6.12 4.75
N PRO A 93 -8.45 -6.51 5.67
CA PRO A 93 -9.87 -6.12 5.62
C PRO A 93 -10.14 -4.61 5.58
N TRP A 94 -9.22 -3.81 6.15
CA TRP A 94 -9.26 -2.36 6.09
C TRP A 94 -9.21 -1.80 4.66
N LEU A 95 -8.67 -2.53 3.69
CA LEU A 95 -8.60 -2.13 2.29
C LEU A 95 -9.99 -2.03 1.66
N ALA A 96 -10.86 -3.00 1.93
CA ALA A 96 -12.24 -2.96 1.49
C ALA A 96 -12.97 -1.72 2.05
N LEU A 97 -12.63 -1.32 3.28
CA LEU A 97 -13.17 -0.12 3.90
C LEU A 97 -12.66 1.16 3.23
N ILE A 98 -11.37 1.26 2.90
CA ILE A 98 -10.82 2.43 2.19
C ILE A 98 -11.45 2.57 0.80
N PHE A 99 -11.45 1.49 0.00
CA PHE A 99 -12.01 1.52 -1.35
C PHE A 99 -13.51 1.79 -1.33
N GLY A 100 -14.25 1.26 -0.34
CA GLY A 100 -15.64 1.60 -0.10
C GLY A 100 -15.83 3.08 0.25
N SER A 101 -15.00 3.62 1.15
CA SER A 101 -15.07 5.01 1.62
C SER A 101 -14.74 6.02 0.51
N LEU A 102 -13.77 5.72 -0.35
CA LEU A 102 -13.40 6.53 -1.50
C LEU A 102 -14.57 6.71 -2.48
N LYS A 103 -15.36 5.66 -2.72
CA LYS A 103 -16.57 5.73 -3.54
C LYS A 103 -17.67 6.58 -2.90
N GLY A 104 -17.69 6.67 -1.57
CA GLY A 104 -18.65 7.47 -0.81
C GLY A 104 -18.31 8.96 -0.68
N MET A 105 -17.04 9.34 -0.78
CA MET A 105 -16.61 10.75 -0.66
C MET A 105 -17.30 11.72 -1.62
N PRO A 106 -17.45 11.41 -2.93
CA PRO A 106 -18.17 12.28 -3.86
C PRO A 106 -19.64 12.46 -3.48
N LEU A 107 -20.29 11.39 -3.02
CA LEU A 107 -21.69 11.41 -2.60
C LEU A 107 -21.88 12.26 -1.33
N ALA A 108 -20.97 12.14 -0.36
CA ALA A 108 -20.98 12.95 0.85
C ALA A 108 -20.67 14.43 0.56
N ALA A 109 -19.78 14.72 -0.39
CA ALA A 109 -19.51 16.09 -0.82
C ALA A 109 -20.72 16.73 -1.53
N ALA A 110 -21.42 15.96 -2.35
CA ALA A 110 -22.64 16.42 -3.03
C ALA A 110 -23.80 16.67 -2.05
N ALA A 111 -23.93 15.86 -0.99
CA ALA A 111 -24.97 16.04 0.04
C ALA A 111 -24.75 17.24 0.98
N ARG A 112 -23.57 17.90 0.91
CA ARG A 112 -23.26 19.12 1.68
C ARG A 112 -23.60 20.41 0.92
N TYR A 113 -24.03 20.30 -0.33
CA TYR A 113 -24.62 21.37 -1.15
C TYR A 113 -26.13 21.18 -1.26
#